data_AF-A0A946EI06-F1
#
_entry.id   AF-A0A946EI06-F1
#
_cell.length_a   1.000
_cell.length_b   1.000
_cell.length_c   1.000
_cell.angle_alpha   90.00
_cell.angle_beta   90.00
_cell.angle_gamma   90.00
#
_symmetry.space_group_name_H-M   'P 1'
#
loop_
_entity.id
_entity.type
_entity.pdbx_description
1 polymer ?
#
loop_
_entity_poly.entity_id
_entity_poly.type
_entity_poly.pdbx_seq_one_letter_code
_entity_poly.pdbx_strand_id
1 'polypeptide(L)'
;MKQVRGFSLIELMVVIAILGIMTAVALPAYRDYSVKAKLSKGVYYLSECRKKLENYYHEYDEFPRKVCGLTNGVTSTEKIEGFTHIKYAKWPSGLHASISASFDENTVKEVKESGPDTGAIYLQVHYDKNTESFITKCGRLNSSQIPASYLPLLPTNCRDDNIAGAAQ
;
A
#
# COMPACT_ATOMS: atom_id res chain seq x y z
N MET A 1 -27.56 -23.44 -51.84
CA MET A 1 -27.86 -22.78 -50.54
C MET A 1 -26.82 -23.24 -49.53
N LYS A 2 -26.03 -22.32 -48.96
CA LYS A 2 -24.97 -22.63 -48.00
C LYS A 2 -25.64 -22.97 -46.66
N GLN A 3 -25.58 -24.22 -46.21
CA GLN A 3 -26.13 -24.59 -44.91
C GLN A 3 -25.30 -23.95 -43.81
N VAL A 4 -25.93 -23.08 -43.02
CA VAL A 4 -25.37 -22.57 -41.77
C VAL A 4 -25.51 -23.68 -40.73
N ARG A 5 -24.40 -24.34 -40.39
CA ARG A 5 -24.35 -25.25 -39.24
C ARG A 5 -24.43 -24.40 -37.97
N GLY A 6 -25.56 -24.50 -37.26
CA GLY A 6 -25.75 -23.86 -35.96
C GLY A 6 -24.99 -24.60 -34.85
N PHE A 7 -24.59 -23.87 -33.81
CA PHE A 7 -23.98 -24.40 -32.60
C PHE A 7 -24.99 -25.26 -31.83
N SER A 8 -24.59 -26.41 -31.29
CA SER A 8 -25.49 -27.25 -30.50
C SER A 8 -25.66 -26.69 -29.08
N LEU A 9 -26.88 -26.77 -28.54
CA LEU A 9 -27.16 -26.45 -27.14
C LEU A 9 -26.28 -27.28 -26.18
N ILE A 10 -25.97 -28.53 -26.57
CA ILE A 10 -25.11 -29.40 -25.75
C ILE A 10 -23.65 -28.93 -25.76
N GLU A 11 -23.17 -28.43 -26.90
CA GLU A 11 -21.81 -27.87 -27.01
C GLU A 11 -21.67 -26.64 -26.12
N LEU A 12 -22.70 -25.78 -26.10
CA LEU A 12 -22.70 -24.60 -25.25
C LEU A 12 -22.75 -24.95 -23.76
N MET A 13 -23.54 -25.94 -23.35
CA MET A 13 -23.64 -26.34 -21.95
C MET A 13 -22.33 -26.89 -21.38
N VAL A 14 -21.59 -27.68 -22.17
CA VAL A 14 -20.27 -28.20 -21.75
C VAL A 14 -19.24 -27.07 -21.62
N VAL A 15 -19.25 -26.10 -22.55
CA VAL A 15 -18.35 -24.93 -22.48
C VAL A 15 -18.60 -24.11 -21.22
N ILE A 16 -19.86 -23.84 -20.88
CA ILE A 16 -20.20 -23.08 -19.67
C ILE A 16 -19.78 -23.84 -18.40
N ALA A 17 -19.93 -25.17 -18.38
CA ALA A 17 -19.51 -25.99 -17.24
C ALA A 17 -17.99 -25.89 -17.01
N ILE A 18 -17.18 -25.98 -18.07
CA ILE A 18 -15.71 -25.85 -17.97
C ILE A 18 -15.30 -24.41 -17.59
N LEU A 19 -15.93 -23.40 -18.19
CA LEU A 19 -15.69 -21.99 -17.84
C LEU A 19 -16.02 -21.69 -16.38
N GLY A 20 -17.07 -22.30 -15.83
CA GLY A 20 -17.43 -22.16 -14.42
C GLY A 20 -16.33 -22.67 -13.48
N ILE A 21 -15.75 -23.84 -13.79
CA ILE A 21 -14.65 -24.41 -12.99
C ILE A 21 -13.39 -23.54 -13.10
N MET A 22 -13.04 -23.09 -14.31
CA MET A 22 -11.86 -22.23 -14.51
C MET A 22 -11.98 -20.89 -13.78
N THR A 23 -13.15 -20.26 -13.84
CA THR A 23 -13.39 -18.94 -13.21
C THR A 23 -13.38 -19.01 -11.69
N ALA A 24 -13.87 -20.11 -11.09
CA ALA A 24 -13.87 -20.30 -9.65
C ALA A 24 -12.47 -20.24 -9.02
N VAL A 25 -11.45 -20.76 -9.72
CA VAL A 25 -10.05 -20.74 -9.25
C VAL A 25 -9.32 -19.47 -9.71
N ALA A 26 -9.56 -19.03 -10.94
CA ALA A 26 -8.83 -17.90 -11.54
C ALA A 26 -9.18 -16.55 -10.90
N LEU A 27 -10.45 -16.33 -10.54
CA LEU A 27 -10.89 -15.03 -10.01
C LEU A 27 -10.25 -14.68 -8.66
N PRO A 28 -10.30 -15.51 -7.60
CA PRO A 28 -9.68 -15.17 -6.32
C PRO A 28 -8.16 -14.97 -6.46
N ALA A 29 -7.48 -15.83 -7.23
CA ALA A 29 -6.05 -15.69 -7.48
C ALA A 29 -5.71 -14.36 -8.17
N TYR A 30 -6.47 -13.96 -9.21
CA TYR A 30 -6.24 -12.69 -9.91
C TYR A 30 -6.45 -11.47 -9.01
N ARG A 31 -7.42 -11.52 -8.09
CA ARG A 31 -7.65 -10.46 -7.10
C ARG A 31 -6.43 -10.30 -6.19
N ASP A 32 -5.86 -11.38 -5.69
CA ASP A 32 -4.66 -11.35 -4.85
C ASP A 32 -3.45 -10.77 -5.60
N TYR A 33 -3.24 -11.18 -6.86
CA TYR A 33 -2.15 -10.61 -7.68
C TYR A 33 -2.31 -9.11 -7.90
N SER A 34 -3.53 -8.64 -8.15
CA SER A 34 -3.80 -7.22 -8.35
C SER A 34 -3.51 -6.40 -7.08
N VAL A 35 -3.81 -6.94 -5.90
CA VAL A 35 -3.53 -6.30 -4.60
C VAL A 35 -2.03 -6.27 -4.32
N LYS A 36 -1.30 -7.38 -4.57
CA LYS A 36 0.17 -7.44 -4.46
C LYS A 36 0.87 -6.43 -5.35
N ALA A 37 0.41 -6.29 -6.60
CA ALA A 37 0.97 -5.34 -7.55
C ALA A 37 0.80 -3.89 -7.08
N LYS A 38 -0.40 -3.53 -6.59
CA LYS A 38 -0.67 -2.21 -6.01
C LYS A 38 0.19 -1.94 -4.78
N LEU A 39 0.33 -2.94 -3.91
CA LEU A 39 1.16 -2.84 -2.72
C LEU A 39 2.62 -2.52 -3.05
N SER A 40 3.21 -3.31 -3.96
CA SER A 40 4.60 -3.13 -4.38
C SER A 40 4.85 -1.72 -4.93
N LYS A 41 3.92 -1.20 -5.75
CA LYS A 41 4.00 0.18 -6.27
C LYS A 41 3.99 1.24 -5.16
N GLY A 42 3.16 1.07 -4.13
CA GLY A 42 3.09 2.03 -3.04
C GLY A 42 4.30 2.05 -2.16
N VAL A 43 4.78 0.86 -1.82
CA VAL A 43 6.01 0.71 -1.04
C VAL A 43 7.19 1.33 -1.80
N TYR A 44 7.27 1.11 -3.12
CA TYR A 44 8.26 1.76 -3.97
C TYR A 44 8.14 3.29 -3.90
N TYR A 45 6.94 3.84 -4.09
CA TYR A 45 6.71 5.29 -4.00
C TYR A 45 7.08 5.86 -2.62
N LEU A 46 6.64 5.21 -1.52
CA LEU A 46 6.98 5.61 -0.16
C LEU A 46 8.49 5.56 0.10
N SER A 47 9.20 4.58 -0.47
CA SER A 47 10.65 4.45 -0.34
C SER A 47 11.40 5.59 -1.05
N GLU A 48 10.92 6.03 -2.21
CA GLU A 48 11.47 7.18 -2.92
C GLU A 48 11.23 8.47 -2.15
N CYS A 49 10.06 8.62 -1.54
CA CYS A 49 9.77 9.75 -0.68
C CYS A 49 10.59 9.78 0.60
N ARG A 50 10.83 8.62 1.20
CA ARG A 50 11.74 8.49 2.35
C ARG A 50 13.12 9.03 2.02
N LYS A 51 13.74 8.60 0.91
CA LYS A 51 15.06 9.10 0.49
C LYS A 51 15.07 10.62 0.33
N LYS A 52 14.00 11.20 -0.25
CA LYS A 52 13.87 12.66 -0.38
C LYS A 52 13.75 13.36 0.97
N LEU A 53 13.01 12.78 1.92
CA LEU A 53 12.91 13.30 3.29
C LEU A 53 14.26 13.27 4.00
N GLU A 54 14.99 12.15 3.91
CA GLU A 54 16.30 11.95 4.54
C GLU A 54 17.33 12.95 3.99
N ASN A 55 17.44 13.06 2.65
CA ASN A 55 18.33 14.01 2.01
C ASN A 55 18.01 15.46 2.39
N TYR A 56 16.73 15.83 2.42
CA TYR A 56 16.33 17.19 2.80
C TYR A 56 16.65 17.47 4.27
N TYR A 57 16.39 16.51 5.16
CA TYR A 57 16.73 16.65 6.57
C TYR A 57 18.24 16.80 6.77
N HIS A 58 19.08 16.07 6.02
CA HIS A 58 20.53 16.23 6.07
C HIS A 58 21.03 17.62 5.66
N GLU A 59 20.31 18.32 4.78
CA GLU A 59 20.70 19.64 4.29
C GLU A 59 20.19 20.78 5.20
N TYR A 60 19.01 20.61 5.79
CA TYR A 60 18.30 21.69 6.49
C TYR A 60 17.98 21.41 7.97
N ASP A 61 18.36 20.25 8.51
CA ASP A 61 18.06 19.77 9.88
C ASP A 61 16.56 19.80 10.24
N GLU A 62 15.69 19.79 9.23
CA GLU A 62 14.24 19.83 9.40
C GLU A 62 13.56 19.09 8.24
N PHE A 63 12.46 18.38 8.50
CA PHE A 63 11.65 17.83 7.41
C PHE A 63 10.93 18.95 6.61
N PRO A 64 10.80 18.78 5.28
CA PRO A 64 10.23 19.81 4.41
C PRO A 64 8.72 19.98 4.65
N ARG A 65 8.17 21.13 4.27
CA ARG A 65 6.69 21.32 4.26
C ARG A 65 6.00 20.57 3.12
N LYS A 66 6.73 20.25 2.06
CA LYS A 66 6.23 19.50 0.90
C LYS A 66 7.22 18.41 0.50
N VAL A 67 6.72 17.23 0.20
CA VAL A 67 7.53 16.11 -0.31
C VAL A 67 6.69 15.29 -1.28
N CYS A 68 7.29 14.85 -2.39
CA CYS A 68 6.61 13.99 -3.36
C CYS A 68 5.26 14.52 -3.89
N GLY A 69 5.12 15.84 -4.04
CA GLY A 69 3.85 16.46 -4.46
C GLY A 69 2.83 16.63 -3.33
N LEU A 70 3.11 16.11 -2.13
CA LEU A 70 2.26 16.21 -0.95
C LEU A 70 2.64 17.45 -0.14
N THR A 71 1.63 18.08 0.47
CA THR A 71 1.81 19.19 1.41
C THR A 71 1.51 18.72 2.83
N ASN A 72 2.27 19.20 3.81
CA ASN A 72 2.10 18.81 5.21
C ASN A 72 0.66 19.03 5.69
N GLY A 73 0.07 17.99 6.29
CA GLY A 73 -1.28 18.02 6.84
C GLY A 73 -2.38 17.90 5.77
N VAL A 74 -2.03 17.93 4.48
CA VAL A 74 -2.97 17.81 3.37
C VAL A 74 -3.02 16.36 2.90
N THR A 75 -4.23 15.82 2.83
CA THR A 75 -4.49 14.55 2.15
C THR A 75 -4.66 14.85 0.66
N SER A 76 -3.79 14.28 -0.17
CA SER A 76 -3.94 14.32 -1.62
C SER A 76 -4.77 13.13 -2.09
N THR A 77 -5.69 13.39 -3.00
CA THR A 77 -6.42 12.38 -3.78
C THR A 77 -5.73 12.07 -5.11
N GLU A 78 -4.47 12.53 -5.29
CA GLU A 78 -3.70 12.18 -6.48
C GLU A 78 -3.60 10.67 -6.60
N LYS A 79 -4.18 10.18 -7.69
CA LYS A 79 -4.27 8.76 -8.02
C LYS A 79 -2.90 8.28 -8.48
N ILE A 80 -2.05 7.89 -7.54
CA ILE A 80 -0.98 6.94 -7.86
C ILE A 80 -1.67 5.62 -8.13
N GLU A 81 -1.39 4.96 -9.26
CA GLU A 81 -2.09 3.72 -9.61
C GLU A 81 -2.08 2.69 -8.47
N GLY A 82 -3.24 2.51 -7.84
CA GLY A 82 -3.43 1.62 -6.71
C GLY A 82 -3.75 2.34 -5.40
N PHE A 83 -3.38 3.60 -5.21
CA PHE A 83 -3.69 4.40 -4.03
C PHE A 83 -4.71 5.49 -4.34
N THR A 84 -5.62 5.66 -3.41
CA THR A 84 -6.74 6.62 -3.51
C THR A 84 -6.44 7.87 -2.70
N HIS A 85 -5.74 7.74 -1.58
CA HIS A 85 -5.37 8.86 -0.73
C HIS A 85 -3.97 8.72 -0.17
N ILE A 86 -3.23 9.82 -0.20
CA ILE A 86 -1.89 9.88 0.38
C ILE A 86 -1.79 11.13 1.24
N LYS A 87 -1.29 10.97 2.45
CA LYS A 87 -1.09 12.07 3.39
C LYS A 87 0.35 12.12 3.84
N TYR A 88 0.89 13.34 3.83
CA TYR A 88 2.15 13.66 4.47
C TYR A 88 1.87 14.42 5.76
N ALA A 89 2.46 13.99 6.87
CA ALA A 89 2.39 14.69 8.14
C ALA A 89 3.79 14.87 8.71
N LYS A 90 4.11 16.09 9.08
CA LYS A 90 5.29 16.46 9.84
C LYS A 90 4.86 16.88 11.23
N TRP A 91 5.57 16.38 12.24
CA TRP A 91 5.31 16.77 13.62
C TRP A 91 6.00 18.10 13.98
N PRO A 92 5.47 18.83 14.97
CA PRO A 92 6.02 20.12 15.40
C PRO A 92 7.47 20.04 15.89
N SER A 93 7.92 18.87 16.36
CA SER A 93 9.29 18.65 16.82
C SER A 93 10.34 18.68 15.71
N GLY A 94 9.93 18.63 14.44
CA GLY A 94 10.83 18.58 13.27
C GLY A 94 11.55 17.24 13.09
N LEU A 95 11.58 16.39 14.13
CA LEU A 95 12.27 15.10 14.20
C LEU A 95 11.50 13.92 13.61
N HIS A 96 10.24 14.13 13.27
CA HIS A 96 9.40 13.06 12.76
C HIS A 96 8.59 13.53 11.56
N ALA A 97 8.48 12.63 10.60
CA ALA A 97 7.63 12.74 9.43
C ALA A 97 6.94 11.40 9.19
N SER A 98 5.73 11.42 8.65
CA SER A 98 5.04 10.22 8.20
C SER A 98 4.39 10.44 6.84
N ILE A 99 4.42 9.40 6.03
CA ILE A 99 3.69 9.32 4.78
C ILE A 99 2.78 8.10 4.88
N SER A 100 1.48 8.31 4.76
CA SER A 100 0.48 7.25 4.78
C SER A 100 -0.23 7.20 3.44
N ALA A 101 -0.39 6.00 2.89
CA ALA A 101 -1.09 5.76 1.65
C ALA A 101 -2.22 4.74 1.87
N SER A 102 -3.41 5.02 1.33
CA SER A 102 -4.59 4.16 1.43
C SER A 102 -5.06 3.64 0.07
N PHE A 103 -5.59 2.42 0.06
CA PHE A 103 -6.13 1.72 -1.12
C PHE A 103 -7.65 1.92 -1.31
N ASP A 104 -8.36 2.58 -0.39
CA ASP A 104 -9.84 2.72 -0.39
C ASP A 104 -10.28 4.19 -0.51
N GLU A 105 -11.35 4.46 -1.27
CA GLU A 105 -11.92 5.80 -1.51
C GLU A 105 -12.48 6.47 -0.23
N ASN A 106 -12.80 5.73 0.84
CA ASN A 106 -13.50 6.25 2.03
C ASN A 106 -12.69 6.32 3.35
N THR A 107 -11.36 6.15 3.34
CA THR A 107 -10.54 5.94 4.56
C THR A 107 -9.69 7.13 5.03
N VAL A 108 -10.03 8.37 4.67
CA VAL A 108 -9.34 9.55 5.26
C VAL A 108 -10.30 10.52 5.90
N LYS A 109 -11.22 9.99 6.73
CA LYS A 109 -11.95 10.85 7.65
C LYS A 109 -11.64 10.65 9.13
N GLU A 110 -11.22 9.49 9.60
CA GLU A 110 -10.74 9.36 10.97
C GLU A 110 -10.00 8.04 11.17
N VAL A 111 -8.80 8.09 11.74
CA VAL A 111 -8.12 6.93 12.32
C VAL A 111 -8.86 6.60 13.62
N LYS A 112 -9.99 5.88 13.53
CA LYS A 112 -10.61 5.10 14.62
C LYS A 112 -11.44 3.95 14.02
N GLU A 113 -10.99 2.71 14.29
CA GLU A 113 -11.73 1.43 14.33
C GLU A 113 -12.60 1.04 13.09
N SER A 114 -12.11 0.19 12.20
CA SER A 114 -12.22 -1.30 12.18
C SER A 114 -13.47 -1.84 11.46
N GLY A 115 -13.22 -2.46 10.31
CA GLY A 115 -14.07 -3.30 9.46
C GLY A 115 -13.17 -3.89 8.35
N PRO A 116 -13.37 -5.16 7.94
CA PRO A 116 -12.29 -6.04 7.50
C PRO A 116 -11.62 -5.48 6.24
N ASP A 117 -10.29 -5.49 6.21
CA ASP A 117 -9.46 -5.12 5.05
C ASP A 117 -9.30 -3.63 4.71
N THR A 118 -9.30 -2.73 5.70
CA THR A 118 -8.96 -1.32 5.45
C THR A 118 -7.46 -1.13 5.21
N GLY A 119 -7.09 -1.28 3.93
CA GLY A 119 -5.75 -1.18 3.36
C GLY A 119 -5.17 0.23 3.40
N ALA A 120 -4.77 0.69 4.57
CA ALA A 120 -3.90 1.84 4.70
C ALA A 120 -2.55 1.39 5.23
N ILE A 121 -1.50 1.67 4.47
CA ILE A 121 -0.12 1.39 4.84
C ILE A 121 0.55 2.72 5.13
N TYR A 122 1.26 2.76 6.24
CA TYR A 122 2.04 3.93 6.61
C TYR A 122 3.52 3.60 6.62
N LEU A 123 4.31 4.62 6.28
CA LEU A 123 5.74 4.67 6.48
C LEU A 123 6.05 5.92 7.30
N GLN A 124 6.58 5.71 8.50
CA GLN A 124 7.00 6.75 9.41
C GLN A 124 8.52 6.84 9.39
N VAL A 125 9.05 8.04 9.31
CA VAL A 125 10.48 8.34 9.38
C VAL A 125 10.71 9.19 10.62
N HIS A 126 11.59 8.72 11.49
CA HIS A 126 12.05 9.43 12.67
C HIS A 126 13.55 9.66 12.55
N TYR A 127 14.00 10.89 12.77
CA TYR A 127 15.40 11.19 12.93
C TYR A 127 15.76 11.23 14.41
N ASP A 128 16.69 10.37 14.83
CA ASP A 128 17.26 10.41 16.17
C ASP A 128 18.52 11.27 16.15
N LYS A 129 18.48 12.39 16.89
CA LYS A 129 19.60 13.34 16.99
C LYS A 129 20.79 12.80 17.77
N ASN A 130 20.60 11.82 18.65
CA ASN A 130 21.68 11.31 19.48
C ASN A 130 22.56 10.32 18.72
N THR A 131 21.96 9.54 17.83
CA THR A 131 22.63 8.52 17.02
C THR A 131 22.81 8.95 15.56
N GLU A 132 22.40 10.17 15.21
CA GLU A 132 22.44 10.73 13.86
C GLU A 132 21.85 9.78 12.80
N SER A 133 20.76 9.09 13.16
CA SER A 133 20.24 7.97 12.38
C SER A 133 18.75 8.10 12.10
N PHE A 134 18.33 7.65 10.91
CA PHE A 134 16.92 7.54 10.57
C PHE A 134 16.35 6.19 10.98
N ILE A 135 15.33 6.23 11.83
CA ILE A 135 14.52 5.10 12.21
C ILE A 135 13.26 5.13 11.36
N THR A 136 13.07 4.11 10.51
CA THR A 136 11.86 3.98 9.69
C THR A 136 10.97 2.93 10.31
N LYS A 137 9.67 3.22 10.47
CA LYS A 137 8.66 2.25 10.89
C LYS A 137 7.58 2.08 9.82
N CYS A 138 7.11 0.86 9.62
CA CYS A 138 6.11 0.54 8.60
C CYS A 138 5.03 -0.39 9.17
N GLY A 139 3.78 -0.24 8.73
CA GLY A 139 2.69 -1.10 9.22
C GLY A 139 1.35 -0.80 8.56
N ARG A 140 0.27 -1.45 9.04
CA ARG A 140 -1.11 -1.11 8.66
C ARG A 140 -1.81 -0.34 9.79
N LEU A 141 -2.75 0.52 9.42
CA LEU A 141 -3.65 1.16 10.40
C LEU A 141 -4.60 0.08 10.97
N ASN A 142 -4.71 -0.01 12.30
CA ASN A 142 -5.57 -0.93 13.07
C ASN A 142 -5.18 -2.43 13.12
N SER A 143 -4.08 -2.83 12.52
CA SER A 143 -3.42 -4.11 12.79
C SER A 143 -1.96 -3.96 12.40
N SER A 144 -1.04 -4.01 13.35
CA SER A 144 0.36 -3.64 13.13
C SER A 144 1.12 -4.53 12.13
N GLN A 145 0.46 -5.56 11.57
CA GLN A 145 1.11 -6.58 10.76
C GLN A 145 0.58 -6.64 9.33
N ILE A 146 1.50 -6.51 8.39
CA ILE A 146 1.27 -6.82 6.98
C ILE A 146 1.24 -8.35 6.83
N PRO A 147 0.27 -8.94 6.10
CA PRO A 147 0.17 -10.39 5.99
C PRO A 147 1.43 -11.00 5.36
N ALA A 148 1.79 -12.21 5.81
CA ALA A 148 3.08 -12.81 5.48
C ALA A 148 3.34 -12.98 3.97
N SER A 149 2.29 -13.17 3.19
CA SER A 149 2.33 -13.28 1.72
C SER A 149 2.80 -12.01 1.00
N TYR A 150 2.86 -10.88 1.72
CA TYR A 150 3.26 -9.58 1.20
C TYR A 150 4.61 -9.09 1.74
N LEU A 151 5.16 -9.70 2.80
CA LEU A 151 6.46 -9.38 3.39
C LEU A 151 7.63 -9.34 2.39
N PRO A 152 7.72 -10.22 1.36
CA PRO A 152 8.83 -10.20 0.41
C PRO A 152 8.86 -8.95 -0.50
N LEU A 153 7.76 -8.19 -0.55
CA LEU A 153 7.64 -6.97 -1.35
C LEU A 153 8.11 -5.72 -0.60
N LEU A 154 8.43 -5.85 0.69
CA LEU A 154 8.82 -4.74 1.54
C LEU A 154 10.34 -4.59 1.59
N PRO A 155 10.86 -3.36 1.71
CA PRO A 155 12.27 -3.15 2.05
C PRO A 155 12.58 -3.80 3.41
N THR A 156 13.83 -4.21 3.58
CA THR A 156 14.28 -5.06 4.71
C THR A 156 13.93 -4.46 6.07
N ASN A 157 14.14 -3.16 6.26
CA ASN A 157 13.77 -2.44 7.48
C ASN A 157 12.27 -2.57 7.81
N CYS A 158 11.38 -2.39 6.82
CA CYS A 158 9.95 -2.57 7.01
C CYS A 158 9.57 -4.04 7.25
N ARG A 159 10.31 -4.99 6.66
CA ARG A 159 10.05 -6.43 6.83
C ARG A 159 10.37 -6.86 8.26
N ASP A 160 11.50 -6.40 8.79
CA ASP A 160 11.99 -6.78 10.11
C ASP A 160 11.12 -6.16 11.23
N ASP A 161 10.63 -4.93 11.05
CA ASP A 161 9.65 -4.29 11.95
C ASP A 161 8.31 -5.04 12.01
N ASN A 162 7.84 -5.58 10.88
CA ASN A 162 6.61 -6.39 10.85
C ASN A 162 6.75 -7.71 11.61
N ILE A 163 7.97 -8.25 11.68
CA ILE A 163 8.28 -9.47 12.44
C ILE A 163 8.39 -9.13 13.94
N ALA A 164 9.01 -8.00 14.29
CA ALA A 164 9.14 -7.54 15.68
C ALA A 164 7.78 -7.26 16.34
N GLY A 165 6.80 -6.74 15.59
CA GLY A 165 5.42 -6.56 16.07
C GLY A 165 4.59 -7.84 16.19
N ALA A 166 5.12 -9.00 15.79
CA ALA A 166 4.47 -10.32 15.93
C ALA A 166 4.72 -10.99 17.28
N ALA A 167 5.67 -10.47 18.06
CA ALA A 167 6.23 -11.13 19.23
C ALA A 167 5.77 -10.51 20.57
N GLN A 168 4.64 -9.79 20.57
CA GLN A 168 4.04 -9.22 21.78
C GLN A 168 2.57 -9.63 21.90
#